data_AF-A0A2X5PIK6-F1
#
_entry.id   AF-A0A2X5PIK6-F1
#
_cell.length_a   1.000
_cell.length_b   1.000
_cell.length_c   1.000
_cell.angle_alpha   90.00
_cell.angle_beta   90.00
_cell.angle_gamma   90.00
#
_symmetry.space_group_name_H-M   'P 1'
#
loop_
_entity.id
_entity.type
_entity.pdbx_description
1 polymer ?
#
loop_
_entity_poly.entity_id
_entity_poly.type
_entity_poly.pdbx_seq_one_letter_code
_entity_poly.pdbx_strand_id
1 'polypeptide(L)'
;MRYCFPNGQLDMICKDVPEKATPPLKPWFMLEGPVREGYTIAFGHWASLEGKGTPEGILGLDTGCCWGGTLTLLRWEDQQYFHQPSLQKKKS
;
A
#
# COMPACT_ATOMS: atom_id res chain seq x y z
N MET A 1 0.12 8.72 -3.52
CA MET A 1 1.60 8.69 -3.52
C MET A 1 2.05 7.24 -3.49
N ARG A 2 3.09 6.87 -4.25
CA ARG A 2 3.63 5.51 -4.26
C ARG A 2 5.12 5.54 -4.00
N TYR A 3 5.86 6.09 -4.96
CA TYR A 3 7.31 6.17 -4.91
C TYR A 3 7.80 7.57 -4.56
N CYS A 4 9.00 7.61 -4.02
CA CYS A 4 9.77 8.82 -3.76
C CYS A 4 11.21 8.60 -4.21
N PHE A 5 11.86 9.68 -4.63
CA PHE A 5 13.31 9.74 -4.79
C PHE A 5 13.99 9.73 -3.41
N PRO A 6 15.28 9.36 -3.31
CA PRO A 6 16.00 9.30 -2.03
C PRO A 6 16.03 10.63 -1.25
N ASN A 7 15.84 11.76 -1.94
CA ASN A 7 15.76 13.09 -1.34
C ASN A 7 14.34 13.47 -0.87
N GLY A 8 13.37 12.54 -0.90
CA GLY A 8 11.99 12.77 -0.51
C GLY A 8 11.10 13.41 -1.59
N GLN A 9 11.63 13.70 -2.78
CA GLN A 9 10.80 14.18 -3.89
C GLN A 9 9.83 13.09 -4.35
N LEU A 10 8.62 13.49 -4.72
CA LEU A 10 7.58 12.56 -5.13
C LEU A 10 7.77 12.11 -6.57
N ASP A 11 7.64 10.80 -6.80
CA ASP A 11 7.41 10.29 -8.14
C ASP A 11 5.91 10.14 -8.41
N MET A 12 5.48 10.68 -9.55
CA MET A 12 4.07 10.71 -9.97
C MET A 12 3.78 9.74 -11.13
N ILE A 13 4.80 9.03 -11.63
CA ILE A 13 4.71 8.24 -12.86
C ILE A 13 4.61 6.74 -12.54
N CYS A 14 5.47 6.22 -11.66
CA CYS A 14 5.55 4.80 -11.38
C CYS A 14 4.33 4.31 -10.58
N LYS A 15 3.68 3.27 -11.11
CA LYS A 15 2.48 2.65 -10.52
C LYS A 15 2.67 1.16 -10.20
N ASP A 16 3.83 0.62 -10.52
CA ASP A 16 4.15 -0.80 -10.41
C ASP A 16 4.48 -1.24 -8.97
N VAL A 17 4.69 -2.55 -8.82
CA VAL A 17 5.18 -3.18 -7.59
C VAL A 17 6.65 -2.85 -7.31
N PRO A 18 7.08 -2.83 -6.04
CA PRO A 18 8.44 -2.43 -5.67
C PRO A 18 9.55 -3.16 -6.43
N GLU A 19 9.36 -4.44 -6.76
CA GLU A 19 10.34 -5.26 -7.49
C GLU A 19 10.54 -4.82 -8.94
N LYS A 20 9.60 -4.08 -9.51
CA LYS A 20 9.65 -3.55 -10.88
C LYS A 20 10.04 -2.07 -10.94
N ALA A 21 10.16 -1.41 -9.78
CA ALA A 21 10.55 -0.01 -9.72
C ALA A 21 11.99 0.17 -10.19
N THR A 22 12.23 1.09 -11.11
CA THR A 22 13.58 1.43 -11.55
C THR A 22 14.28 2.30 -10.50
N PRO A 23 15.56 2.03 -10.19
CA PRO A 23 16.37 2.94 -9.39
C PRO A 23 16.34 4.37 -9.97
N PRO A 24 16.30 5.42 -9.15
CA PRO A 24 16.54 5.43 -7.70
C PRO A 24 15.26 5.39 -6.84
N LEU A 25 14.11 5.00 -7.40
CA LEU A 25 12.82 5.07 -6.72
C LEU A 25 12.74 4.11 -5.53
N LYS A 26 12.17 4.61 -4.42
CA LYS A 26 11.84 3.82 -3.24
C LYS A 26 10.36 4.01 -2.87
N PRO A 27 9.67 2.98 -2.36
CA PRO A 27 8.37 3.18 -1.75
C PRO A 27 8.46 4.25 -0.67
N TRP A 28 7.46 5.14 -0.59
CA TRP A 28 7.51 6.28 0.33
C TRP A 28 7.78 5.87 1.79
N PHE A 29 7.24 4.71 2.21
CA PHE A 29 7.39 4.18 3.56
C PHE A 29 8.78 3.61 3.87
N MET A 30 9.66 3.49 2.87
CA MET A 30 11.06 3.09 3.06
C MET A 30 11.99 4.28 3.29
N LEU A 31 11.49 5.51 3.18
CA LEU A 31 12.23 6.70 3.57
C LEU A 31 12.00 6.97 5.07
N GLU A 32 13.08 7.34 5.75
CA GLU A 32 13.00 7.77 7.15
C GLU A 32 12.25 9.10 7.24
N GLY A 33 11.43 9.23 8.27
CA GLY A 33 10.63 10.43 8.50
C GLY A 33 10.06 10.47 9.92
N PRO A 34 9.79 11.67 10.45
CA PRO A 34 9.46 11.87 11.86
C PRO A 34 8.14 11.19 12.28
N VAL A 35 7.23 10.94 11.34
CA VAL A 35 5.94 10.30 11.62
C VAL A 35 6.10 8.81 11.93
N ARG A 36 7.16 8.16 11.42
CA ARG A 36 7.34 6.72 11.58
C ARG A 36 7.68 6.32 13.01
N GLU A 37 8.27 7.21 13.81
CA GLU A 37 8.81 6.88 15.14
C GLU A 37 7.76 6.82 16.27
N GLY A 38 6.47 7.03 15.98
CA GLY A 38 5.44 6.99 17.02
C GLY A 38 4.01 6.76 16.54
N TYR A 39 3.81 6.50 15.24
CA TYR A 39 2.48 6.36 14.67
C TYR A 39 2.39 5.13 13.78
N THR A 40 1.26 4.46 13.88
CA THR A 40 0.84 3.49 12.87
C THR A 40 0.18 4.24 11.72
N ILE A 41 0.65 4.00 10.49
CA ILE A 41 0.13 4.64 9.27
C ILE A 41 -0.67 3.63 8.48
N ALA A 42 -1.99 3.77 8.47
CA ALA A 42 -2.88 3.03 7.57
C ALA A 42 -3.07 3.81 6.25
N PHE A 43 -2.92 3.12 5.12
CA PHE A 43 -3.04 3.76 3.80
C PHE A 43 -3.67 2.84 2.75
N GLY A 44 -4.12 3.46 1.65
CA GLY A 44 -4.64 2.77 0.47
C GLY A 44 -4.07 3.35 -0.82
N HIS A 45 -4.87 3.37 -1.90
CA HIS A 45 -4.52 3.88 -3.24
C HIS A 45 -3.47 3.07 -4.02
N TRP A 46 -2.64 2.27 -3.35
CA TRP A 46 -1.58 1.48 -3.96
C TRP A 46 -1.96 0.00 -4.12
N ALA A 47 -3.02 -0.27 -4.87
CA ALA A 47 -3.53 -1.62 -5.12
C ALA A 47 -2.50 -2.64 -5.62
N SER A 48 -1.50 -2.22 -6.42
CA SER A 48 -0.45 -3.13 -6.91
C SER A 48 0.39 -3.72 -5.78
N LEU A 49 0.47 -3.07 -4.62
CA LEU A 49 1.17 -3.58 -3.45
C LEU A 49 0.42 -4.73 -2.75
N GLU A 50 -0.90 -4.85 -2.97
CA GLU A 50 -1.78 -5.86 -2.35
C GLU A 50 -1.67 -5.93 -0.81
N GLY A 51 -1.31 -4.82 -0.16
CA GLY A 51 -1.09 -4.77 1.29
C GLY A 51 0.17 -5.50 1.79
N LYS A 52 1.04 -5.98 0.89
CA LYS A 52 2.26 -6.75 1.22
C LYS A 52 3.51 -5.87 1.25
N GLY A 53 4.60 -6.39 1.82
CA GLY A 53 5.92 -5.73 1.76
C GLY A 53 6.00 -4.40 2.52
N THR A 54 5.04 -4.13 3.41
CA THR A 54 5.05 -2.98 4.31
C THR A 54 5.78 -3.35 5.61
N PRO A 55 6.56 -2.43 6.18
CA PRO A 55 7.19 -2.66 7.47
C PRO A 55 6.17 -2.57 8.62
N GLU A 56 6.56 -3.01 9.81
CA GLU A 56 5.76 -2.87 11.03
C GLU A 56 5.32 -1.41 11.24
N GLY A 57 4.07 -1.22 11.67
CA GLY A 57 3.45 0.09 11.82
C GLY A 57 2.94 0.72 10.52
N ILE A 58 3.16 0.11 9.36
CA ILE A 58 2.64 0.60 8.07
C ILE A 58 1.62 -0.41 7.53
N LEU A 59 0.36 0.00 7.42
CA LEU A 59 -0.76 -0.89 7.10
C LEU A 59 -1.32 -0.57 5.71
N GLY A 60 -1.04 -1.43 4.73
CA GLY A 60 -1.58 -1.31 3.39
C GLY A 60 -2.95 -1.99 3.27
N LEU A 61 -4.03 -1.21 3.19
CA LEU A 61 -5.40 -1.73 3.16
C LEU A 61 -6.00 -1.80 1.75
N ASP A 62 -5.33 -1.21 0.75
CA ASP A 62 -5.78 -1.29 -0.65
C ASP A 62 -5.33 -2.61 -1.29
N THR A 63 -6.22 -3.60 -1.20
CA THR A 63 -6.07 -4.93 -1.81
C THR A 63 -6.83 -5.07 -3.13
N GLY A 64 -7.10 -3.95 -3.82
CA GLY A 64 -7.52 -3.96 -5.22
C GLY A 64 -8.94 -4.49 -5.50
N CYS A 65 -9.90 -4.31 -4.59
CA CYS A 65 -11.29 -4.78 -4.78
C CYS A 65 -11.92 -4.37 -6.13
N CYS A 66 -11.68 -3.13 -6.58
CA CYS A 66 -12.20 -2.63 -7.85
C CYS A 66 -11.51 -3.21 -9.09
N TRP A 67 -10.46 -4.01 -8.91
CA TRP A 67 -9.72 -4.70 -9.97
C TRP A 67 -9.95 -6.23 -9.92
N GLY A 68 -10.96 -6.67 -9.18
CA GLY A 68 -11.25 -8.09 -8.97
C GLY A 68 -10.51 -8.73 -7.78
N GLY A 69 -9.76 -7.94 -7.01
CA GLY A 69 -9.13 -8.36 -5.76
C GLY A 69 -10.12 -8.41 -4.59
N THR A 70 -9.67 -7.94 -3.43
CA THR A 70 -10.42 -8.01 -2.16
C THR A 70 -10.57 -6.62 -1.55
N LEU A 71 -11.66 -6.37 -0.83
CA LEU A 71 -11.76 -5.24 0.09
C LEU A 71 -11.29 -5.70 1.48
N THR A 72 -10.29 -5.02 2.03
CA THR A 72 -9.71 -5.34 3.35
C THR A 72 -10.13 -4.28 4.34
N LEU A 73 -10.61 -4.72 5.51
CA LEU A 73 -10.99 -3.87 6.63
C LEU A 73 -10.17 -4.29 7.86
N LEU A 74 -9.75 -3.30 8.64
CA LEU A 74 -9.08 -3.50 9.92
C LEU A 74 -9.95 -2.92 11.04
N ARG A 75 -10.27 -3.74 12.03
CA ARG A 75 -10.78 -3.26 13.32
C ARG A 75 -9.58 -2.96 14.22
N TRP A 76 -9.52 -1.72 14.70
CA TRP A 76 -8.31 -1.21 15.34
C TRP A 76 -8.11 -1.76 16.76
N GLU A 77 -9.19 -1.95 17.49
CA GLU A 77 -9.18 -2.30 18.92
C GLU A 77 -8.51 -3.64 19.20
N ASP A 78 -8.68 -4.61 18.29
CA ASP A 78 -8.15 -5.97 18.40
C ASP A 78 -7.27 -6.37 17.21
N GLN A 79 -6.96 -5.42 16.32
CA GLN A 79 -6.21 -5.63 15.09
C GLN A 79 -6.79 -6.74 14.21
N GLN A 80 -8.11 -6.98 14.27
CA GLN A 80 -8.74 -8.02 13.48
C GLN A 80 -8.99 -7.57 12.04
N TYR A 81 -8.57 -8.41 11.09
CA TYR A 81 -8.79 -8.20 9.66
C TYR A 81 -10.07 -8.90 9.17
N PHE A 82 -10.83 -8.19 8.35
CA PHE A 82 -12.00 -8.69 7.63
C PHE A 82 -11.80 -8.49 6.13
N HIS A 83 -12.31 -9.43 5.35
CA HIS A 83 -12.08 -9.48 3.91
C HIS A 83 -13.38 -9.73 3.16
N GLN A 84 -13.63 -8.95 2.12
CA GLN A 84 -14.74 -9.14 1.21
C GLN A 84 -14.20 -9.27 -0.23
N PRO A 85 -14.29 -10.46 -0.86
CA PRO A 85 -13.92 -10.62 -2.26
C PRO A 85 -14.76 -9.70 -3.17
N SER A 86 -14.16 -9.26 -4.28
CA SER A 86 -14.85 -8.44 -5.27
C SER A 86 -16.11 -9.13 -5.80
N LEU A 87 -17.19 -8.35 -5.94
CA LEU A 87 -18.45 -8.81 -6.53
C LEU A 87 -18.49 -8.63 -8.05
N GLN A 88 -17.37 -8.23 -8.68
CA GLN A 88 -17.31 -8.10 -10.12
C GLN A 88 -17.54 -9.44 -10.79
N LYS A 89 -18.44 -9.46 -11.78
CA LYS A 89 -18.63 -10.61 -12.64
C LYS A 89 -17.32 -10.83 -13.39
N LYS A 90 -16.72 -12.02 -13.27
CA LYS A 90 -15.61 -12.42 -14.15
C LYS A 90 -16.05 -12.19 -15.58
N LYS A 91 -15.31 -11.38 -16.33
CA LYS A 91 -15.50 -11.29 -17.78
C LYS A 91 -15.13 -12.67 -18.33
N SER A 92 -16.16 -13.41 -18.78
CA SER A 92 -16.03 -14.66 -19.52
C SER A 92 -15.32 -14.43 -20.85
#